data_AF-A0A9Q3CE88-F1
#
_entry.id   AF-A0A9Q3CE88-F1
#
_cell.length_a   1.000
_cell.length_b   1.000
_cell.length_c   1.000
_cell.angle_alpha   90.00
_cell.angle_beta   90.00
_cell.angle_gamma   90.00
#
_symmetry.space_group_name_H-M   'P 1'
#
loop_
_entity.id
_entity.type
_entity.pdbx_description
1 polymer ?
#
loop_
_entity_poly.entity_id
_entity_poly.type
_entity_poly.pdbx_seq_one_letter_code
_entity_poly.pdbx_strand_id
1 'polypeptide(L)'
;MSTRLASIGPIMIICLNLPPSERLKTENVHVSGIIPGPKEPTALQLNYLLIPLIKELKELWQGYQFSPTSTGPSGSLSNVSILTYIADVVAMRKLTGFISHSGSHFRNFCTIHKAQIAEIGPQFHYTLSYQNHKSTIVKWLP
;
A
#
# COMPACT_ATOMS: atom_id res chain seq x y z
N MET A 1 10.29 -17.07 -21.48
CA MET A 1 11.43 -16.51 -20.72
C MET A 1 11.18 -15.03 -20.53
N SER A 2 11.07 -14.55 -19.29
CA SER A 2 10.95 -13.11 -19.01
C SER A 2 12.32 -12.45 -19.22
N THR A 3 12.38 -11.39 -20.03
CA THR A 3 13.60 -10.61 -20.32
C THR A 3 13.95 -9.59 -19.24
N ARG A 4 13.22 -9.54 -18.11
CA ARG A 4 13.54 -8.64 -17.00
C ARG A 4 14.81 -9.10 -16.28
N LEU A 5 15.92 -8.40 -16.52
CA LEU A 5 17.23 -8.64 -15.89
C LEU A 5 17.23 -8.34 -14.38
N ALA A 6 16.39 -7.41 -13.93
CA ALA A 6 16.20 -7.09 -12.52
C ALA A 6 14.80 -6.50 -12.26
N SER A 7 14.22 -6.84 -11.11
CA SER A 7 13.00 -6.25 -10.56
C SER A 7 13.37 -5.19 -9.54
N ILE A 8 13.46 -3.94 -9.98
CA ILE A 8 13.72 -2.76 -9.13
C ILE A 8 12.52 -1.83 -9.30
N GLY A 9 12.04 -1.24 -8.21
CA GLY A 9 10.86 -0.36 -8.26
C GLY A 9 10.89 0.73 -7.20
N PRO A 10 10.51 1.98 -7.52
CA PRO A 10 10.41 3.02 -6.51
C PRO A 10 9.12 2.91 -5.70
N ILE A 11 9.19 3.33 -4.43
CA ILE A 11 8.04 3.63 -3.59
C ILE A 11 7.84 5.14 -3.68
N MET A 12 6.74 5.57 -4.29
CA MET A 12 6.46 6.97 -4.57
C MET A 12 5.24 7.45 -3.78
N ILE A 13 5.30 8.67 -3.26
CA ILE A 13 4.19 9.38 -2.63
C ILE A 13 3.82 10.56 -3.52
N ILE A 14 2.51 10.71 -3.74
CA ILE A 14 1.91 11.75 -4.58
C ILE A 14 1.02 12.63 -3.72
N CYS A 15 1.24 13.95 -3.74
CA CYS A 15 0.43 14.91 -3.02
C CYS A 15 -0.90 15.14 -3.76
N LEU A 16 -2.02 14.69 -3.17
CA LEU A 16 -3.34 14.81 -3.79
C LEU A 16 -3.95 16.22 -3.68
N ASN A 17 -3.39 17.09 -2.84
CA ASN A 17 -3.79 18.49 -2.69
C ASN A 17 -3.40 19.34 -3.90
N LEU A 18 -2.50 18.84 -4.77
CA LEU A 18 -2.16 19.51 -6.03
C LEU A 18 -3.25 19.29 -7.09
N PRO A 19 -3.41 20.22 -8.05
CA PRO A 19 -4.27 20.01 -9.21
C PRO A 19 -3.89 18.74 -9.98
N PRO A 20 -4.84 18.00 -10.57
CA PRO A 20 -4.56 16.72 -11.24
C PRO A 20 -3.43 16.76 -12.29
N SER A 21 -3.29 17.87 -13.03
CA SER A 21 -2.24 18.07 -14.03
C SER A 21 -0.83 18.20 -13.44
N GLU A 22 -0.71 18.52 -12.15
CA GLU A 22 0.54 18.80 -11.47
C GLU A 22 1.08 17.59 -10.68
N ARG A 23 0.20 16.68 -10.27
CA ARG A 23 0.50 15.59 -9.31
C ARG A 23 1.63 14.66 -9.72
N LEU A 24 1.74 14.36 -11.01
CA LEU A 24 2.69 13.37 -11.55
C LEU A 24 3.90 14.02 -12.24
N LYS A 25 4.06 15.33 -12.13
CA LYS A 25 5.28 15.99 -12.59
C LYS A 25 6.45 15.56 -11.71
N THR A 26 7.62 15.37 -12.30
CA THR A 26 8.81 14.83 -11.62
C THR A 26 9.17 15.62 -10.35
N GLU A 27 8.97 16.93 -10.36
CA GLU A 27 9.20 17.84 -9.24
C GLU A 27 8.20 17.68 -8.07
N ASN A 28 7.03 17.09 -8.32
CA ASN A 28 5.94 16.94 -7.35
C ASN A 28 5.77 15.50 -6.83
N VAL A 29 6.62 14.57 -7.30
CA VAL A 29 6.62 13.17 -6.87
C VAL A 29 7.75 12.94 -5.86
N HIS A 30 7.40 12.52 -4.66
CA HIS A 30 8.38 12.19 -3.63
C HIS A 30 8.71 10.70 -3.66
N VAL A 31 10.00 10.36 -3.83
CA VAL A 31 10.48 8.97 -3.78
C VAL A 31 10.89 8.64 -2.35
N SER A 32 10.06 7.86 -1.65
CA SER A 32 10.29 7.48 -0.25
C SER A 32 11.16 6.24 -0.08
N GLY A 33 11.39 5.47 -1.15
CA GLY A 33 12.23 4.28 -1.08
C GLY A 33 12.42 3.60 -2.41
N ILE A 34 13.38 2.68 -2.46
CA ILE A 34 13.66 1.84 -3.62
C ILE A 34 13.56 0.38 -3.19
N ILE A 35 12.73 -0.39 -3.89
CA ILE A 35 12.66 -1.84 -3.76
C ILE A 35 13.90 -2.42 -4.46
N PRO A 36 14.79 -3.09 -3.72
CA PRO A 36 16.03 -3.63 -4.29
C PRO A 36 15.73 -4.83 -5.18
N GLY A 37 16.48 -4.91 -6.28
CA GLY A 37 16.50 -6.09 -7.16
C GLY A 37 17.57 -7.10 -6.76
N PRO A 38 17.85 -8.12 -7.59
CA PRO A 38 17.29 -8.34 -8.92
C PRO A 38 15.96 -9.09 -8.93
N LYS A 39 15.54 -9.67 -7.81
CA LYS A 39 14.27 -10.40 -7.69
C LYS A 39 13.26 -9.55 -6.93
N GLU A 40 11.99 -9.83 -7.20
CA GLU A 40 10.89 -9.23 -6.44
C GLU A 40 11.01 -9.62 -4.96
N PRO A 41 10.85 -8.67 -4.01
CA PRO A 41 10.97 -8.97 -2.59
C PRO A 41 9.88 -9.94 -2.12
N THR A 42 10.19 -10.73 -1.11
CA THR A 42 9.16 -11.45 -0.35
C THR A 42 8.27 -10.46 0.41
N ALA A 43 7.08 -10.89 0.85
CA ALA A 43 6.21 -10.04 1.67
C ALA A 43 6.91 -9.56 2.95
N LEU A 44 7.71 -10.43 3.58
CA LEU A 44 8.48 -10.08 4.77
C LEU A 44 9.56 -9.02 4.47
N GLN A 45 10.31 -9.18 3.38
CA GLN A 45 11.31 -8.19 2.95
C GLN A 45 10.67 -6.85 2.63
N LEU A 46 9.52 -6.85 1.95
CA LEU A 46 8.76 -5.64 1.65
C LEU A 46 8.30 -4.95 2.94
N ASN A 47 7.82 -5.71 3.93
CA ASN A 47 7.44 -5.14 5.23
C ASN A 47 8.62 -4.41 5.89
N TYR A 48 9.81 -5.01 5.92
CA TYR A 48 11.00 -4.36 6.49
C TYR A 48 11.35 -3.05 5.78
N LEU A 49 11.22 -3.00 4.45
CA LEU A 49 11.44 -1.78 3.68
C LEU A 49 10.44 -0.67 4.01
N LEU A 50 9.21 -1.04 4.39
CA LEU A 50 8.12 -0.09 4.66
C LEU A 50 8.07 0.39 6.11
N ILE A 51 8.70 -0.29 7.06
CA ILE A 51 8.74 0.12 8.48
C ILE A 51 9.10 1.60 8.67
N PRO A 52 10.20 2.14 8.10
CA PRO A 52 10.55 3.54 8.30
C PRO A 52 9.47 4.48 7.75
N LEU A 53 8.98 4.21 6.53
CA LEU A 53 7.93 5.00 5.91
C LEU A 53 6.63 4.97 6.72
N ILE A 54 6.21 3.80 7.20
CA ILE A 54 5.01 3.66 8.03
C ILE A 54 5.16 4.43 9.36
N LYS A 55 6.37 4.47 9.93
CA LYS A 55 6.64 5.24 11.15
C LYS A 55 6.44 6.74 10.90
N GLU A 56 7.03 7.28 9.85
CA GLU A 56 6.88 8.69 9.46
C GLU A 56 5.42 9.03 9.15
N LEU A 57 4.72 8.17 8.41
CA LEU A 57 3.29 8.36 8.11
C LEU A 57 2.41 8.37 9.37
N LYS A 58 2.75 7.58 10.39
CA LYS A 58 2.04 7.60 11.68
C LYS A 58 2.28 8.90 12.43
N GLU A 59 3.49 9.44 12.39
CA GLU A 59 3.80 10.75 12.98
C GLU A 59 3.02 11.85 12.27
N LEU A 60 3.03 11.87 10.94
CA LEU A 60 2.27 12.83 10.14
C LEU A 60 0.74 12.71 10.33
N TRP A 61 0.24 11.50 10.60
CA TRP A 61 -1.18 11.29 10.91
C TRP A 61 -1.59 11.93 12.24
N GLN A 62 -0.71 11.98 13.25
CA GLN A 62 -1.00 12.66 14.52
C GLN A 62 -0.99 14.19 14.38
N GLY A 63 -0.35 14.70 13.33
CA GLY A 63 -0.23 16.13 13.05
C GLY A 63 1.22 16.57 13.08
N TYR A 64 1.62 17.34 12.07
CA TYR A 64 2.98 17.83 11.91
C TYR A 64 3.00 19.36 11.81
N GLN A 65 3.93 19.99 12.54
CA GLN A 65 4.13 21.43 12.50
C GLN A 65 5.06 21.78 11.34
N PHE A 66 4.49 22.24 10.25
CA PHE A 66 5.25 22.73 9.11
C PHE A 66 5.89 24.08 9.42
N SER A 67 7.12 24.27 8.95
CA SER A 67 7.85 25.51 9.10
C SER A 67 7.13 26.69 8.44
N PRO A 68 7.34 27.92 8.94
CA PRO A 68 6.87 29.13 8.29
C PRO A 68 7.19 29.18 6.80
N THR A 69 6.21 29.62 6.01
CA THR A 69 6.36 29.88 4.58
C THR A 69 6.08 31.35 4.29
N SER A 70 6.43 31.83 3.08
CA SER A 70 6.14 33.21 2.68
C SER A 70 4.65 33.57 2.79
N THR A 71 3.76 32.59 2.62
CA THR A 71 2.31 32.75 2.70
C THR A 71 1.74 32.41 4.08
N GLY A 72 2.57 31.88 4.99
CA GLY A 72 2.17 31.41 6.32
C GLY A 72 3.30 31.60 7.33
N PRO A 73 3.55 32.83 7.81
CA PRO A 73 4.70 33.15 8.66
C PRO A 73 4.67 32.49 10.05
N SER A 74 3.54 31.96 10.48
CA SER A 74 3.41 31.20 11.73
C SER A 74 3.63 29.69 11.56
N GLY A 75 3.90 29.22 10.34
CA GLY A 75 3.83 27.80 9.99
C GLY A 75 2.39 27.28 9.99
N SER A 76 2.22 25.98 9.85
CA SER A 76 0.90 25.34 9.88
C SER A 76 0.96 23.98 10.56
N LEU A 77 0.01 23.71 11.44
CA LEU A 77 -0.23 22.36 11.95
C LEU A 77 -1.14 21.64 10.95
N SER A 78 -0.72 20.50 10.41
CA SER A 78 -1.56 19.72 9.50
C SER A 78 -1.31 18.23 9.65
N ASN A 79 -2.39 17.47 9.54
CA ASN A 79 -2.35 16.01 9.52
C ASN A 79 -2.25 15.53 8.07
N VAL A 80 -1.42 14.51 7.84
CA VAL A 80 -1.30 13.87 6.51
C VAL A 80 -1.92 12.48 6.56
N SER A 81 -2.70 12.17 5.53
CA SER A 81 -3.43 10.91 5.42
C SER A 81 -3.13 10.26 4.08
N ILE A 82 -2.90 8.95 4.09
CA ILE A 82 -2.83 8.14 2.87
C ILE A 82 -4.23 7.74 2.45
N LEU A 83 -4.66 8.20 1.28
CA LEU A 83 -5.97 7.87 0.73
C LEU A 83 -5.98 6.50 0.05
N THR A 84 -4.93 6.19 -0.72
CA THR A 84 -4.85 4.96 -1.51
C THR A 84 -3.41 4.55 -1.79
N TYR A 85 -3.22 3.28 -2.15
CA TYR A 85 -1.97 2.71 -2.65
C TYR A 85 -2.22 2.16 -4.05
N ILE A 86 -1.36 2.53 -5.00
CA ILE A 86 -1.46 2.08 -6.39
C ILE A 86 -0.24 1.20 -6.67
N ALA A 87 -0.49 -0.04 -7.05
CA ALA A 87 0.52 -1.00 -7.43
C ALA A 87 -0.09 -2.04 -8.37
N ASP A 88 0.74 -2.84 -9.04
CA ASP A 88 0.24 -4.04 -9.71
C ASP A 88 -0.38 -5.02 -8.69
N VAL A 89 -1.11 -6.02 -9.20
CA VAL A 89 -1.87 -6.95 -8.35
C VAL A 89 -0.96 -7.75 -7.39
N VAL A 90 0.29 -8.04 -7.78
CA VAL A 90 1.20 -8.84 -6.97
C VAL A 90 1.75 -8.02 -5.81
N ALA A 91 2.25 -6.82 -6.11
CA ALA A 91 2.75 -5.88 -5.10
C ALA A 91 1.62 -5.43 -4.15
N MET A 92 0.43 -5.14 -4.69
CA MET A 92 -0.74 -4.76 -3.89
C MET A 92 -1.10 -5.84 -2.86
N ARG A 93 -1.10 -7.12 -3.26
CA ARG A 93 -1.41 -8.23 -2.35
C ARG A 93 -0.36 -8.36 -1.23
N LYS A 94 0.92 -8.17 -1.55
CA LYS A 94 1.99 -8.17 -0.54
C LYS A 94 1.85 -7.01 0.44
N LEU A 95 1.58 -5.80 -0.06
CA LEU A 95 1.38 -4.59 0.76
C LEU A 95 0.19 -4.71 1.71
N THR A 96 -0.88 -5.34 1.26
CA THR A 96 -2.16 -5.43 1.99
C THR A 96 -2.28 -6.68 2.85
N GLY A 97 -1.33 -7.61 2.75
CA GLY A 97 -1.43 -8.92 3.39
C GLY A 97 -2.50 -9.84 2.80
N PHE A 98 -2.93 -9.58 1.55
CA PHE A 98 -3.84 -10.47 0.84
C PHE A 98 -3.08 -11.66 0.23
N ILE A 99 -3.82 -12.75 0.02
CA ILE A 99 -3.26 -13.98 -0.56
C ILE A 99 -2.86 -13.73 -2.02
N SER A 100 -1.73 -14.32 -2.45
CA SER A 100 -1.22 -14.21 -3.83
C SER A 100 -2.20 -14.73 -4.88
N HIS A 101 -1.95 -14.41 -6.16
CA HIS A 101 -2.78 -14.87 -7.29
C HIS A 101 -2.87 -16.39 -7.40
N SER A 102 -1.86 -17.12 -6.92
CA SER A 102 -1.85 -18.59 -6.87
C SER A 102 -2.54 -19.18 -5.64
N GLY A 103 -3.11 -18.34 -4.78
CA GLY A 103 -3.83 -18.76 -3.59
C GLY A 103 -5.12 -19.52 -3.89
N SER A 104 -5.52 -20.36 -2.94
CA SER A 104 -6.75 -21.14 -3.02
C SER A 104 -7.99 -20.37 -2.57
N HIS A 105 -7.87 -19.13 -2.08
CA HIS A 105 -8.98 -18.34 -1.57
C HIS A 105 -8.98 -16.90 -2.12
N PHE A 106 -10.17 -16.36 -2.37
CA PHE A 106 -10.38 -15.01 -2.91
C PHE A 106 -10.45 -13.92 -1.82
N ARG A 107 -9.44 -13.88 -0.94
CA ARG A 107 -9.43 -13.06 0.28
C ARG A 107 -9.27 -11.54 0.12
N ASN A 108 -9.37 -11.02 -1.10
CA ASN A 108 -9.39 -9.56 -1.30
C ASN A 108 -10.70 -8.95 -0.76
N PHE A 109 -11.81 -9.66 -0.95
CA PHE A 109 -13.15 -9.18 -0.59
C PHE A 109 -14.02 -10.28 0.03
N CYS A 110 -13.70 -11.56 -0.23
CA CYS A 110 -14.52 -12.67 0.22
C CYS A 110 -13.73 -13.84 0.81
N THR A 111 -14.42 -14.75 1.48
CA THR A 111 -13.81 -15.94 2.09
C THR A 111 -13.84 -17.18 1.17
N ILE A 112 -14.29 -17.01 -0.08
CA ILE A 112 -14.58 -18.11 -1.01
C ILE A 112 -13.30 -18.87 -1.38
N HIS A 113 -13.39 -20.20 -1.32
CA HIS A 113 -12.37 -21.09 -1.84
C HIS A 113 -12.50 -21.23 -3.36
N LYS A 114 -11.39 -21.36 -4.08
CA LYS A 114 -11.35 -21.44 -5.54
C LYS A 114 -12.21 -22.56 -6.12
N ALA A 115 -12.37 -23.66 -5.38
CA ALA A 115 -13.24 -24.77 -5.77
C ALA A 115 -14.73 -24.40 -5.82
N GLN A 116 -15.14 -23.37 -5.07
CA GLN A 116 -16.53 -22.93 -4.94
C GLN A 116 -16.83 -21.69 -5.80
N ILE A 117 -15.96 -21.36 -6.76
CA ILE A 117 -16.13 -20.16 -7.60
C ILE A 117 -17.43 -20.20 -8.43
N ALA A 118 -17.90 -21.41 -8.78
CA ALA A 118 -19.15 -21.60 -9.51
C ALA A 118 -20.40 -21.37 -8.65
N GLU A 119 -20.25 -21.29 -7.33
CA GLU A 119 -21.34 -21.12 -6.36
C GLU A 119 -21.58 -19.65 -6.00
N ILE A 120 -20.88 -18.70 -6.65
CA ILE A 120 -21.04 -17.27 -6.39
C ILE A 120 -22.43 -16.81 -6.83
N GLY A 121 -23.27 -16.40 -5.87
CA GLY A 121 -24.62 -15.91 -6.10
C GLY A 121 -25.05 -14.80 -5.12
N PRO A 122 -26.14 -14.06 -5.42
CA PRO A 122 -26.63 -12.93 -4.63
C PRO A 122 -26.89 -13.25 -3.14
N GLN A 123 -27.22 -14.50 -2.84
CA GLN A 123 -27.57 -15.00 -1.51
C GLN A 123 -26.38 -15.18 -0.57
N PHE A 124 -25.14 -15.03 -1.06
CA PHE A 124 -23.98 -15.31 -0.23
C PHE A 124 -23.31 -14.05 0.34
N HIS A 125 -23.41 -13.89 1.65
CA HIS A 125 -22.70 -12.87 2.41
C HIS A 125 -21.29 -13.35 2.79
N TYR A 126 -20.29 -12.92 2.02
CA TYR A 126 -18.90 -13.30 2.27
C TYR A 126 -17.98 -12.13 2.62
N THR A 127 -18.52 -10.99 3.04
CA THR A 127 -17.72 -9.79 3.28
C THR A 127 -16.61 -10.09 4.29
N LEU A 128 -15.35 -10.01 3.84
CA LEU A 128 -14.21 -10.06 4.73
C LEU A 128 -14.16 -8.74 5.50
N SER A 129 -14.53 -8.77 6.78
CA SER A 129 -14.41 -7.59 7.65
C SER A 129 -12.93 -7.22 7.85
N TYR A 130 -12.65 -5.94 8.07
CA TYR A 130 -11.31 -5.48 8.40
C TYR A 130 -10.72 -6.23 9.62
N GLN A 131 -11.54 -6.52 10.63
CA GLN A 131 -11.10 -7.26 11.81
C GLN A 131 -10.70 -8.70 11.49
N ASN A 132 -11.45 -9.37 10.61
CA ASN A 132 -11.14 -10.73 10.16
C ASN A 132 -9.88 -10.77 9.29
N HIS A 133 -9.70 -9.75 8.43
CA HIS A 133 -8.49 -9.60 7.65
C HIS A 133 -7.27 -9.37 8.54
N LYS A 134 -7.38 -8.43 9.49
CA LYS A 134 -6.31 -8.10 10.44
C LYS A 134 -5.93 -9.30 11.32
N SER A 135 -6.92 -10.01 11.88
CA SER A 135 -6.65 -11.20 12.71
C SER A 135 -6.01 -12.33 11.91
N THR A 136 -6.30 -12.41 10.60
CA THR A 136 -5.60 -13.32 9.71
C THR A 136 -4.15 -12.88 9.58
N ILE A 137 -3.85 -11.65 9.18
CA ILE A 137 -2.48 -11.14 8.96
C ILE A 137 -1.61 -11.26 10.21
N VAL A 138 -2.14 -10.97 11.40
CA VAL A 138 -1.37 -11.05 12.66
C VAL A 138 -0.76 -12.44 12.88
N LYS A 139 -1.38 -13.51 12.37
CA LYS A 139 -0.82 -14.88 12.44
C LYS A 139 0.40 -15.10 11.54
N TRP A 140 0.65 -14.19 10.58
CA TRP A 140 1.71 -14.28 9.58
C TRP A 140 2.85 -13.30 9.86
N LEU A 141 2.60 -12.33 10.75
CA LEU A 141 3.63 -11.44 11.25
C LEU A 141 4.43 -12.21 12.32
N PRO A 142 5.78 -12.17 12.26
CA PRO A 142 6.63 -12.85 13.23
C PRO A 142 6.47 -12.30 14.65
#